data_AF-A0A0F4LEQ5-F1
#
_entry.id   AF-A0A0F4LEQ5-F1
#
_cell.length_a   1.000
_cell.length_b   1.000
_cell.length_c   1.000
_cell.angle_alpha   90.00
_cell.angle_beta   90.00
_cell.angle_gamma   90.00
#
_symmetry.space_group_name_H-M   'P 1'
#
loop_
_entity.id
_entity.type
_entity.pdbx_description
1 polymer ?
#
loop_
_entity_poly.entity_id
_entity_poly.type
_entity_poly.pdbx_seq_one_letter_code
_entity_poly.pdbx_strand_id
1 'polypeptide(L)'
;MNYIGKKLKSLRQELGLTQTEMAAGVISVSFYSKVERGLNDIGVNDFLDILQEHNVDPKDFFNDFKSKKANKEKLVSLVNRFVTVSTEDNESEIKNIIKSFEKIKPQTPFIKFIILLARLIAETHNETAMKKLTNKQRNTIKNIIFRESYNDDEYYRILLIANLIQVYNVDEATFFVKSILRRYHDITKVDKKTEIALSVLLINYVDWCFKKKEFKLCKESLDYIKQLPDDIELAFPKILGLYFDESIHGNKEKAEVVKKVLYESGYKVMVKRMEK
;
A
#
# COMPACT_ATOMS: atom_id res chain seq x y z
N MET A 1 7.67 -31.44 -16.53
CA MET A 1 6.43 -31.71 -15.77
C MET A 1 5.28 -31.18 -16.63
N ASN A 2 4.53 -32.05 -17.35
CA ASN A 2 3.46 -31.58 -18.25
C ASN A 2 2.14 -31.37 -17.49
N TYR A 3 1.99 -30.21 -16.85
CA TYR A 3 0.76 -29.84 -16.15
C TYR A 3 -0.36 -29.50 -17.15
N ILE A 4 -0.06 -28.68 -18.16
CA ILE A 4 -1.03 -28.17 -19.14
C ILE A 4 -1.71 -29.30 -19.91
N GLY A 5 -0.95 -30.20 -20.54
CA GLY A 5 -1.55 -31.28 -21.32
C GLY A 5 -2.37 -32.27 -20.49
N LYS A 6 -1.94 -32.56 -19.26
CA LYS A 6 -2.72 -33.38 -18.33
C LYS A 6 -4.04 -32.70 -17.92
N LYS A 7 -4.00 -31.39 -17.70
CA LYS A 7 -5.19 -30.64 -17.30
C LYS A 7 -6.16 -30.41 -18.45
N LEU A 8 -5.67 -30.13 -19.67
CA LEU A 8 -6.46 -30.13 -20.90
C LEU A 8 -7.16 -31.47 -21.12
N LYS A 9 -6.47 -32.60 -20.89
CA LYS A 9 -7.08 -33.93 -20.95
C LYS A 9 -8.20 -34.12 -19.93
N SER A 10 -7.99 -33.65 -18.70
CA SER A 10 -8.98 -33.77 -17.63
C SER A 10 -10.22 -32.92 -17.94
N LEU A 11 -10.00 -31.65 -18.33
CA LEU A 11 -11.06 -30.74 -18.77
C LEU A 11 -11.86 -31.32 -19.95
N ARG A 12 -11.17 -31.86 -20.96
CA ARG A 12 -11.81 -32.52 -22.09
C ARG A 12 -12.74 -33.65 -21.64
N GLN A 13 -12.28 -34.48 -20.70
CA GLN A 13 -13.06 -35.60 -20.17
C GLN A 13 -14.25 -35.12 -19.34
N GLU A 14 -14.09 -34.04 -18.56
CA GLU A 14 -15.18 -33.40 -17.80
C GLU A 14 -16.27 -32.84 -18.72
N LEU A 15 -15.88 -32.26 -19.85
CA LEU A 15 -16.80 -31.76 -20.88
C LEU A 15 -17.39 -32.87 -21.77
N GLY A 16 -16.93 -34.12 -21.63
CA GLY A 16 -17.39 -35.25 -22.45
C GLY A 16 -16.94 -35.20 -23.92
N LEU A 17 -15.86 -34.46 -24.23
CA LEU A 17 -15.44 -34.19 -25.60
C LEU A 17 -14.39 -35.20 -26.12
N THR A 18 -14.42 -35.43 -27.43
CA THR A 18 -13.34 -36.09 -28.18
C THR A 18 -12.13 -35.15 -28.35
N GLN A 19 -10.97 -35.71 -28.71
CA GLN A 19 -9.78 -34.90 -29.00
C GLN A 19 -10.00 -33.94 -30.19
N THR A 20 -10.86 -34.32 -31.13
CA THR A 20 -11.22 -33.48 -32.28
C THR A 20 -12.07 -32.29 -31.85
N GLU A 21 -13.12 -32.53 -31.07
CA GLU A 21 -14.00 -31.47 -30.56
C GLU A 21 -13.24 -30.52 -29.64
N MET A 22 -12.38 -31.06 -28.78
CA MET A 22 -11.57 -30.23 -27.88
C MET A 22 -10.56 -29.37 -28.63
N ALA A 23 -9.95 -29.89 -29.70
CA ALA A 23 -9.00 -29.13 -30.51
C ALA A 23 -9.68 -27.99 -31.31
N ALA A 24 -11.00 -28.07 -31.52
CA ALA A 24 -11.85 -27.02 -32.11
C ALA A 24 -11.31 -26.39 -33.41
N GLY A 25 -10.49 -27.11 -34.17
CA GLY A 25 -9.82 -26.58 -35.37
C GLY A 25 -8.69 -25.59 -35.09
N VAL A 26 -8.42 -25.22 -33.83
CA VAL A 26 -7.30 -24.35 -33.42
C VAL A 26 -5.96 -25.02 -33.74
N ILE A 27 -5.86 -26.32 -33.46
CA ILE A 27 -4.69 -27.15 -33.78
C ILE A 27 -5.12 -28.51 -34.33
N SER A 28 -4.20 -29.21 -34.99
CA SER A 28 -4.49 -30.55 -35.50
C SER A 28 -4.71 -31.55 -34.36
N VAL A 29 -5.62 -32.50 -34.55
CA VAL A 29 -5.95 -33.55 -33.57
C VAL A 29 -4.71 -34.36 -33.19
N SER A 30 -3.83 -34.64 -34.15
CA SER A 30 -2.59 -35.37 -33.90
C SER A 30 -1.61 -34.57 -33.03
N PHE A 31 -1.58 -33.25 -33.19
CA PHE A 31 -0.82 -32.34 -32.33
C PHE A 31 -1.45 -32.24 -30.94
N TYR A 32 -2.76 -32.02 -30.83
CA TYR A 32 -3.49 -32.00 -29.55
C TYR A 32 -3.28 -33.31 -28.75
N SER A 33 -3.34 -34.47 -29.42
CA SER A 33 -3.05 -35.77 -28.82
C SER A 33 -1.62 -35.88 -28.26
N LYS A 34 -0.63 -35.25 -28.92
CA LYS A 34 0.75 -35.17 -28.42
C LYS A 34 0.85 -34.23 -27.21
N VAL A 35 0.10 -33.12 -27.20
CA VAL A 35 0.02 -32.19 -26.06
C VAL A 35 -0.55 -32.89 -24.82
N GLU A 36 -1.69 -33.58 -24.94
CA GLU A 36 -2.29 -34.32 -23.80
C GLU A 36 -1.34 -35.37 -23.20
N ARG A 37 -0.53 -36.01 -24.05
CA ARG A 37 0.47 -36.99 -23.64
C ARG A 37 1.77 -36.39 -23.11
N GLY A 38 1.96 -35.07 -23.25
CA GLY A 38 3.20 -34.38 -22.88
C GLY A 38 4.37 -34.67 -23.79
N LEU A 39 4.08 -35.02 -25.04
CA LEU A 39 5.08 -35.20 -26.08
C LEU A 39 5.40 -33.87 -26.79
N ASN A 40 4.43 -32.94 -26.81
CA ASN A 40 4.59 -31.59 -27.35
C ASN A 40 4.08 -30.56 -26.33
N ASP A 41 4.72 -29.38 -26.32
CA ASP A 41 4.16 -28.19 -25.68
C ASP A 41 3.14 -27.52 -26.60
N ILE A 42 2.22 -26.75 -26.03
CA ILE A 42 1.25 -25.94 -26.75
C ILE A 42 1.62 -24.46 -26.64
N GLY A 43 1.45 -23.70 -27.73
CA GLY A 43 1.63 -22.25 -27.71
C GLY A 43 0.60 -21.57 -26.80
N VAL A 44 0.95 -20.43 -26.21
CA VAL A 44 0.03 -19.72 -25.29
C VAL A 44 -1.22 -19.23 -26.02
N ASN A 45 -1.11 -18.77 -27.27
CA ASN A 45 -2.25 -18.32 -28.06
C ASN A 45 -3.18 -19.51 -28.36
N ASP A 46 -2.66 -20.59 -28.96
CA ASP A 46 -3.45 -21.80 -29.22
C ASP A 46 -4.12 -22.35 -27.96
N PHE A 47 -3.43 -22.29 -26.82
CA PHE A 47 -3.99 -22.68 -25.54
C PHE A 47 -5.16 -21.78 -25.10
N LEU A 48 -5.00 -20.46 -25.19
CA LEU A 48 -6.07 -19.51 -24.85
C LEU A 48 -7.25 -19.61 -25.81
N ASP A 49 -6.99 -19.79 -27.10
CA ASP A 49 -8.02 -19.98 -28.12
C ASP A 49 -8.83 -21.25 -27.85
N ILE A 50 -8.17 -22.38 -27.52
CA ILE A 50 -8.88 -23.61 -27.09
C ILE A 50 -9.74 -23.36 -25.85
N LEU A 51 -9.24 -22.65 -24.83
CA LEU A 51 -10.06 -22.35 -23.64
C LEU A 51 -11.26 -21.48 -23.98
N GLN A 52 -11.08 -20.50 -24.87
CA GLN A 52 -12.12 -19.60 -25.33
C GLN A 52 -13.21 -20.33 -26.10
N GLU A 53 -12.85 -21.23 -27.02
CA GLU A 53 -13.81 -22.06 -27.78
C GLU A 53 -14.73 -22.89 -26.86
N HIS A 54 -14.23 -23.26 -25.67
CA HIS A 54 -14.99 -24.03 -24.68
C HIS A 54 -15.52 -23.18 -23.52
N ASN A 55 -15.50 -21.85 -23.62
CA ASN A 55 -15.95 -20.89 -22.60
C ASN A 55 -15.33 -21.11 -21.20
N VAL A 56 -14.05 -21.48 -21.15
CA VAL A 56 -13.31 -21.69 -19.90
C VAL A 56 -12.46 -20.47 -19.58
N ASP A 57 -12.69 -19.83 -18.43
CA ASP A 57 -11.82 -18.74 -17.96
C ASP A 57 -10.43 -19.31 -17.60
N PRO A 58 -9.31 -18.72 -18.07
CA PRO A 58 -7.97 -19.15 -17.69
C PRO A 58 -7.75 -19.22 -16.17
N LYS A 59 -8.39 -18.36 -15.37
CA LYS A 59 -8.32 -18.43 -13.90
C LYS A 59 -8.92 -19.72 -13.36
N ASP A 60 -10.04 -20.16 -13.91
CA ASP A 60 -10.68 -21.42 -13.52
C ASP A 60 -9.82 -22.61 -13.98
N PHE A 61 -9.24 -22.52 -15.18
CA PHE A 61 -8.29 -23.53 -15.64
C PHE A 61 -7.07 -23.67 -14.72
N PHE A 62 -6.58 -22.61 -14.08
CA PHE A 62 -5.43 -22.68 -13.17
C PHE A 62 -5.81 -22.72 -11.67
N ASN A 63 -7.07 -22.97 -11.33
CA ASN A 63 -7.56 -22.90 -9.94
C ASN A 63 -6.83 -23.82 -8.94
N ASP A 64 -6.45 -25.03 -9.36
CA ASP A 64 -5.72 -26.03 -8.57
C ASP A 64 -4.20 -25.85 -8.65
N PHE A 65 -3.71 -24.90 -9.46
CA PHE A 65 -2.28 -24.64 -9.58
C PHE A 65 -1.79 -24.00 -8.29
N LYS A 66 -1.24 -24.83 -7.41
CA LYS A 66 -0.69 -24.40 -6.13
C LYS A 66 0.60 -23.61 -6.38
N SER A 67 0.45 -22.29 -6.56
CA SER A 67 1.56 -21.37 -6.39
C SER A 67 2.08 -21.47 -4.95
N LYS A 68 3.35 -21.11 -4.70
CA LYS A 68 3.91 -21.02 -3.35
C LYS A 68 3.23 -19.88 -2.57
N LYS A 69 1.96 -20.07 -2.16
CA LYS A 69 1.12 -19.11 -1.42
C LYS A 69 1.73 -18.70 -0.07
N ALA A 70 2.60 -19.53 0.49
CA ALA A 70 3.23 -19.33 1.80
C ALA A 70 3.89 -17.95 1.96
N ASN A 71 4.47 -17.38 0.90
CA ASN A 71 5.10 -16.07 1.00
C ASN A 71 4.11 -14.90 0.96
N LYS A 72 2.93 -15.07 0.35
CA LYS A 72 1.90 -14.00 0.28
C LYS A 72 1.22 -13.81 1.63
N GLU A 73 0.76 -14.89 2.25
CA GLU A 73 0.12 -14.84 3.58
C GLU A 73 1.11 -14.34 4.65
N LYS A 74 2.35 -14.84 4.61
CA LYS A 74 3.43 -14.36 5.46
C LYS A 74 3.71 -12.87 5.26
N LEU A 75 3.70 -12.39 4.01
CA LEU A 75 3.90 -10.97 3.72
C LEU A 75 2.76 -10.13 4.30
N VAL A 76 1.50 -10.50 4.06
CA VAL A 76 0.32 -9.79 4.60
C VAL A 76 0.37 -9.74 6.13
N SER A 77 0.63 -10.86 6.78
CA SER A 77 0.77 -10.94 8.24
C SER A 77 1.90 -10.03 8.76
N LEU A 78 3.05 -10.01 8.08
CA LEU A 78 4.18 -9.15 8.46
C LEU A 78 3.88 -7.66 8.26
N VAL A 79 3.17 -7.29 7.19
CA VAL A 79 2.73 -5.91 6.96
C VAL A 79 1.76 -5.46 8.04
N ASN A 80 0.78 -6.29 8.40
CA ASN A 80 -0.17 -5.95 9.47
C ASN A 80 0.55 -5.76 10.81
N ARG A 81 1.46 -6.67 11.17
CA ARG A 81 2.27 -6.54 12.39
C ARG A 81 3.14 -5.28 12.36
N PHE A 82 3.73 -4.94 11.20
CA PHE A 82 4.51 -3.72 11.04
C PHE A 82 3.68 -2.46 11.32
N VAL A 83 2.46 -2.38 10.77
CA VAL A 83 1.54 -1.26 11.00
C VAL A 83 1.18 -1.12 12.47
N THR A 84 0.91 -2.23 13.17
CA THR A 84 0.63 -2.19 14.62
C THR A 84 1.84 -1.66 15.40
N VAL A 85 3.01 -2.24 15.17
CA VAL A 85 4.23 -1.94 15.95
C VAL A 85 4.72 -0.51 15.70
N SER A 86 4.57 0.02 14.49
CA SER A 86 4.97 1.41 14.19
C SER A 86 4.15 2.44 14.98
N THR A 87 2.95 2.08 15.43
CA THR A 87 2.12 2.93 16.30
C THR A 87 2.46 2.84 17.79
N GLU A 88 3.25 1.84 18.20
CA GLU A 88 3.53 1.54 19.62
C GLU A 88 4.93 1.99 20.09
N ASP A 89 5.75 2.59 19.23
CA ASP A 89 7.11 3.07 19.54
C ASP A 89 8.12 1.96 19.91
N ASN A 90 7.91 0.73 19.43
CA ASN A 90 8.77 -0.40 19.77
C ASN A 90 9.88 -0.62 18.72
N GLU A 91 10.98 0.13 18.84
CA GLU A 91 12.14 0.06 17.92
C GLU A 91 12.73 -1.36 17.78
N SER A 92 12.79 -2.12 18.89
CA SER A 92 13.35 -3.48 18.89
C SER A 92 12.57 -4.42 17.99
N GLU A 93 11.26 -4.26 17.98
CA GLU A 93 10.33 -5.08 17.23
C GLU A 93 10.31 -4.69 15.75
N ILE A 94 10.42 -3.39 15.44
CA ILE A 94 10.60 -2.92 14.05
C ILE A 94 11.86 -3.55 13.44
N LYS A 95 12.97 -3.61 14.17
CA LYS A 95 14.21 -4.28 13.71
C LYS A 95 14.01 -5.78 13.44
N ASN A 96 13.22 -6.47 14.25
CA ASN A 96 12.88 -7.88 14.03
C ASN A 96 12.00 -8.09 12.80
N ILE A 97 11.06 -7.17 12.57
CA ILE A 97 10.20 -7.17 11.38
C ILE A 97 11.03 -6.94 10.11
N ILE A 98 11.98 -5.99 10.12
CA ILE A 98 12.88 -5.73 8.98
C ILE A 98 13.63 -7.00 8.57
N LYS A 99 14.26 -7.69 9.53
CA LYS A 99 14.96 -8.96 9.29
C LYS A 99 14.02 -10.03 8.71
N SER A 100 12.74 -9.98 9.07
CA SER A 100 11.72 -10.91 8.56
C SER A 100 11.34 -10.61 7.12
N PHE A 101 11.22 -9.34 6.73
CA PHE A 101 11.01 -8.91 5.34
C PHE A 101 12.20 -9.26 4.43
N GLU A 102 13.44 -9.11 4.91
CA GLU A 102 14.66 -9.45 4.14
C GLU A 102 14.75 -10.93 3.76
N LYS A 103 14.14 -11.81 4.57
CA LYS A 103 14.06 -13.25 4.33
C LYS A 103 12.99 -13.63 3.30
N ILE A 104 12.05 -12.75 2.96
CA ILE A 104 11.03 -13.03 1.94
C ILE A 104 11.69 -13.00 0.56
N LYS A 105 11.35 -13.98 -0.29
CA LYS A 105 11.83 -14.05 -1.68
C LYS A 105 10.66 -14.33 -2.65
N PRO A 106 10.66 -13.73 -3.86
CA PRO A 106 11.63 -12.74 -4.35
C PRO A 106 11.50 -11.38 -3.64
N GLN A 107 12.56 -10.56 -3.67
CA GLN A 107 12.54 -9.19 -3.14
C GLN A 107 11.89 -8.26 -4.16
N THR A 108 10.55 -8.22 -4.14
CA THR A 108 9.75 -7.36 -5.03
C THR A 108 9.99 -5.87 -4.71
N PRO A 109 9.67 -4.95 -5.65
CA PRO A 109 9.73 -3.51 -5.37
C PRO A 109 8.97 -3.11 -4.11
N PHE A 110 7.78 -3.68 -3.88
CA PHE A 110 7.00 -3.44 -2.66
C PHE A 110 7.71 -3.87 -1.38
N ILE A 111 8.35 -5.05 -1.37
CA ILE A 111 9.09 -5.52 -0.19
C ILE A 111 10.29 -4.62 0.10
N LYS A 112 11.03 -4.22 -0.95
CA LYS A 112 12.16 -3.27 -0.81
C LYS A 112 11.69 -1.92 -0.27
N PHE A 113 10.56 -1.42 -0.77
CA PHE A 113 9.92 -0.20 -0.27
C PHE A 113 9.55 -0.32 1.20
N ILE A 114 8.87 -1.40 1.62
CA ILE A 114 8.48 -1.58 3.02
C ILE A 114 9.69 -1.71 3.95
N ILE A 115 10.75 -2.42 3.52
CA ILE A 115 12.00 -2.49 4.29
C ILE A 115 12.58 -1.09 4.49
N LEU A 116 12.62 -0.28 3.43
CA LEU A 116 13.10 1.09 3.50
C LEU A 116 12.26 1.93 4.46
N LEU A 117 10.93 1.89 4.30
CA LEU A 117 10.00 2.63 5.16
C LEU A 117 10.15 2.21 6.64
N ALA A 118 10.27 0.92 6.92
CA ALA A 118 10.47 0.40 8.26
C ALA A 118 11.79 0.87 8.88
N ARG A 119 12.88 0.88 8.11
CA ARG A 119 14.18 1.41 8.56
C ARG A 119 14.09 2.89 8.89
N LEU A 120 13.44 3.67 8.02
CA LEU A 120 13.24 5.09 8.24
C LEU A 120 12.43 5.37 9.50
N ILE A 121 11.28 4.70 9.67
CA ILE A 121 10.46 4.83 10.88
C ILE A 121 11.26 4.42 12.12
N ALA A 122 12.06 3.35 12.09
CA ALA A 122 12.92 2.99 13.21
C ALA A 122 13.90 4.11 13.59
N GLU A 123 14.37 4.92 12.64
CA GLU A 123 15.28 6.04 12.87
C GLU A 123 14.55 7.36 13.21
N THR A 124 13.26 7.50 12.89
CA THR A 124 12.51 8.76 12.97
C THR A 124 11.24 8.72 13.83
N HIS A 125 10.97 7.61 14.53
CA HIS A 125 9.69 7.34 15.22
C HIS A 125 9.29 8.35 16.32
N ASN A 126 10.27 9.03 16.94
CA ASN A 126 10.00 10.05 17.95
C ASN A 126 11.05 11.17 17.94
N GLU A 127 10.79 12.24 18.71
CA GLU A 127 11.70 13.38 18.81
C GLU A 127 13.11 13.00 19.24
N THR A 128 13.26 12.02 20.14
CA THR A 128 14.55 11.59 20.67
C THR A 128 15.38 10.93 19.57
N ALA A 129 14.78 10.03 18.80
CA ALA A 129 15.41 9.39 17.65
C ALA A 129 15.79 10.46 16.60
N MET A 130 14.86 11.38 16.32
CA MET A 130 15.08 12.49 15.40
C MET A 130 16.21 13.43 15.82
N LYS A 131 16.39 13.69 17.12
CA LYS A 131 17.49 14.53 17.66
C LYS A 131 18.86 13.86 17.53
N LYS A 132 18.92 12.53 17.46
CA LYS A 132 20.17 11.76 17.29
C LYS A 132 20.70 11.78 15.85
N LEU A 133 19.88 12.17 14.86
CA LEU A 133 20.29 12.22 13.46
C LEU A 133 21.29 13.34 13.20
N THR A 134 22.46 12.97 12.65
CA THR A 134 23.42 13.93 12.09
C THR A 134 22.85 14.62 10.85
N ASN A 135 23.40 15.79 10.48
CA ASN A 135 23.00 16.50 9.27
C ASN A 135 23.21 15.65 8.00
N LYS A 136 24.28 14.85 7.95
CA LYS A 136 24.53 13.92 6.85
C LYS A 136 23.44 12.85 6.74
N GLN A 137 23.00 12.29 7.87
CA GLN A 137 21.90 11.32 7.90
C GLN A 137 20.58 11.96 7.47
N ARG A 138 20.23 13.15 7.98
CA ARG A 138 19.04 13.88 7.53
C ARG A 138 19.04 14.10 6.02
N ASN A 139 20.15 14.60 5.46
CA ASN A 139 20.23 14.85 4.02
C ASN A 139 20.12 13.54 3.21
N THR A 140 20.71 12.45 3.71
CA THR A 140 20.55 11.13 3.08
C THR A 140 19.08 10.70 3.05
N ILE A 141 18.37 10.88 4.17
CA ILE A 141 16.93 10.55 4.29
C ILE A 141 16.10 11.44 3.35
N LYS A 142 16.34 12.76 3.35
CA LYS A 142 15.65 13.70 2.46
C LYS A 142 15.85 13.35 0.99
N ASN A 143 17.05 12.88 0.60
CA ASN A 143 17.33 12.55 -0.79
C ASN A 143 16.65 11.25 -1.27
N ILE A 144 16.07 10.45 -0.38
CA ILE A 144 15.38 9.20 -0.76
C ILE A 144 14.17 9.47 -1.66
N ILE A 145 13.41 10.54 -1.39
CA ILE A 145 12.20 10.86 -2.15
C ILE A 145 12.47 11.33 -3.58
N PHE A 146 13.73 11.58 -3.93
CA PHE A 146 14.17 12.03 -5.26
C PHE A 146 14.86 10.93 -6.08
N ARG A 147 14.96 9.71 -5.56
CA ARG A 147 15.57 8.60 -6.30
C ARG A 147 14.66 8.15 -7.43
N GLU A 148 15.24 7.96 -8.62
CA GLU A 148 14.53 7.58 -9.85
C GLU A 148 13.57 6.40 -9.68
N SER A 149 13.95 5.39 -8.89
CA SER A 149 13.13 4.19 -8.64
C SER A 149 11.77 4.46 -7.99
N TYR A 150 11.55 5.64 -7.41
CA TYR A 150 10.27 6.05 -6.80
C TYR A 150 9.56 7.15 -7.59
N ASN A 151 10.20 7.67 -8.64
CA ASN A 151 9.59 8.67 -9.51
C ASN A 151 8.44 8.08 -10.34
N ASP A 152 8.45 6.76 -10.56
CA ASP A 152 7.44 6.06 -11.35
C ASP A 152 6.21 5.59 -10.53
N ASP A 153 6.28 5.60 -9.19
CA ASP A 153 5.17 5.24 -8.30
C ASP A 153 4.97 6.34 -7.25
N GLU A 154 4.22 7.36 -7.66
CA GLU A 154 3.94 8.55 -6.88
C GLU A 154 3.24 8.24 -5.55
N TYR A 155 2.49 7.13 -5.46
CA TYR A 155 1.92 6.66 -4.20
C TYR A 155 2.99 6.33 -3.16
N TYR A 156 4.06 5.60 -3.53
CA TYR A 156 5.16 5.29 -2.61
C TYR A 156 5.90 6.56 -2.18
N ARG A 157 6.03 7.52 -3.10
CA ARG A 157 6.64 8.81 -2.79
C ARG A 157 5.83 9.59 -1.77
N ILE A 158 4.50 9.69 -1.95
CA ILE A 158 3.61 10.35 -0.99
C ILE A 158 3.70 9.69 0.39
N LEU A 159 3.71 8.35 0.47
CA LEU A 159 3.85 7.63 1.73
C LEU A 159 5.21 7.86 2.40
N LEU A 160 6.30 7.93 1.65
CA LEU A 160 7.62 8.27 2.21
C LEU A 160 7.58 9.68 2.80
N ILE A 161 7.04 10.66 2.06
CA ILE A 161 6.91 12.04 2.56
C ILE A 161 6.05 12.06 3.83
N ALA A 162 4.92 11.34 3.85
CA ALA A 162 4.03 11.28 5.01
C ALA A 162 4.74 10.81 6.28
N ASN A 163 5.68 9.87 6.16
CA ASN A 163 6.44 9.33 7.29
C ASN A 163 7.72 10.12 7.61
N LEU A 164 8.20 10.93 6.66
CA LEU A 164 9.45 11.70 6.78
C LEU A 164 9.22 13.20 6.96
N ILE A 165 7.98 13.68 6.96
CA ILE A 165 7.66 15.11 6.90
C ILE A 165 8.36 15.92 8.00
N GLN A 166 8.54 15.33 9.19
CA GLN A 166 9.19 15.96 10.34
C GLN A 166 10.72 16.05 10.24
N VAL A 167 11.34 15.33 9.28
CA VAL A 167 12.77 15.44 8.96
C VAL A 167 13.08 16.75 8.22
N TYR A 168 12.09 17.29 7.53
CA TYR A 168 12.16 18.57 6.84
C TYR A 168 11.94 19.73 7.81
N ASN A 169 12.47 20.90 7.45
CA ASN A 169 12.05 22.13 8.12
C ASN A 169 10.63 22.53 7.64
N VAL A 170 10.02 23.50 8.32
CA VAL A 170 8.62 23.89 8.05
C VAL A 170 8.44 24.38 6.62
N ASP A 171 9.37 25.16 6.10
CA ASP A 171 9.28 25.72 4.74
C ASP A 171 9.38 24.63 3.66
N GLU A 172 10.35 23.72 3.80
CA GLU A 172 10.53 22.58 2.91
C GLU A 172 9.28 21.68 2.91
N ALA A 173 8.80 21.30 4.10
CA ALA A 173 7.60 20.48 4.26
C ALA A 173 6.37 21.13 3.63
N THR A 174 6.19 22.43 3.90
CA THR A 174 5.09 23.23 3.33
C THR A 174 5.17 23.28 1.82
N PHE A 175 6.36 23.48 1.25
CA PHE A 175 6.57 23.46 -0.20
C PHE A 175 6.15 22.11 -0.81
N PHE A 176 6.55 20.98 -0.21
CA PHE A 176 6.15 19.66 -0.71
C PHE A 176 4.64 19.46 -0.66
N VAL A 177 4.02 19.76 0.48
CA VAL A 177 2.57 19.60 0.67
C VAL A 177 1.79 20.47 -0.31
N LYS A 178 2.16 21.74 -0.48
CA LYS A 178 1.52 22.63 -1.47
C LYS A 178 1.71 22.15 -2.91
N SER A 179 2.90 21.64 -3.25
CA SER A 179 3.16 21.09 -4.58
C SER A 179 2.27 19.88 -4.88
N ILE A 180 2.09 18.99 -3.89
CA ILE A 180 1.22 17.82 -3.97
C ILE A 180 -0.25 18.25 -4.08
N LEU A 181 -0.73 19.14 -3.21
CA LEU A 181 -2.11 19.66 -3.26
C LEU A 181 -2.43 20.31 -4.61
N ARG A 182 -1.51 21.09 -5.18
CA ARG A 182 -1.69 21.69 -6.52
C ARG A 182 -1.81 20.63 -7.61
N ARG A 183 -0.99 19.58 -7.54
CA ARG A 183 -1.01 18.48 -8.51
C ARG A 183 -2.32 17.71 -8.45
N TYR A 184 -2.81 17.46 -7.23
CA TYR A 184 -4.00 16.66 -6.96
C TYR A 184 -5.24 17.50 -6.66
N HIS A 185 -5.32 18.73 -7.15
CA HIS A 185 -6.41 19.65 -6.83
C HIS A 185 -7.79 19.13 -7.28
N ASP A 186 -7.83 18.37 -8.37
CA ASP A 186 -9.06 17.77 -8.90
C ASP A 186 -9.24 16.36 -8.33
N ILE A 187 -9.92 16.29 -7.18
CA ILE A 187 -10.15 15.05 -6.42
C ILE A 187 -10.87 13.99 -7.27
N THR A 188 -11.72 14.39 -8.21
CA THR A 188 -12.50 13.46 -9.06
C THR A 188 -11.63 12.60 -9.99
N LYS A 189 -10.37 13.00 -10.19
CA LYS A 189 -9.39 12.30 -11.03
C LYS A 189 -8.37 11.49 -10.24
N VAL A 190 -8.46 11.51 -8.92
CA VAL A 190 -7.50 10.83 -8.04
C VAL A 190 -7.97 9.39 -7.83
N ASP A 191 -7.07 8.42 -8.01
CA ASP A 191 -7.40 7.04 -7.71
C ASP A 191 -7.44 6.80 -6.19
N LYS A 192 -8.28 5.85 -5.75
CA LYS A 192 -8.50 5.55 -4.32
C LYS A 192 -7.23 5.31 -3.51
N LYS A 193 -6.25 4.63 -4.11
CA LYS A 193 -4.99 4.30 -3.43
C LYS A 193 -4.19 5.58 -3.17
N THR A 194 -4.19 6.52 -4.12
CA THR A 194 -3.58 7.84 -3.95
C THR A 194 -4.36 8.72 -2.96
N GLU A 195 -5.70 8.71 -2.97
CA GLU A 195 -6.52 9.43 -1.98
C GLU A 195 -6.15 9.07 -0.53
N ILE A 196 -6.03 7.76 -0.26
CA ILE A 196 -5.61 7.26 1.05
C ILE A 196 -4.21 7.78 1.41
N ALA A 197 -3.24 7.69 0.50
CA ALA A 197 -1.88 8.17 0.77
C ALA A 197 -1.84 9.69 1.03
N LEU A 198 -2.60 10.47 0.26
CA LEU A 198 -2.75 11.91 0.45
C LEU A 198 -3.35 12.21 1.82
N SER A 199 -4.42 11.52 2.21
CA SER A 199 -5.07 11.74 3.51
C SER A 199 -4.10 11.51 4.69
N VAL A 200 -3.25 10.48 4.60
CA VAL A 200 -2.22 10.17 5.62
C VAL A 200 -1.15 11.26 5.66
N LEU A 201 -0.64 11.67 4.49
CA LEU A 201 0.33 12.78 4.40
C LEU A 201 -0.21 14.06 5.04
N LEU A 202 -1.42 14.45 4.65
CA LEU A 202 -2.01 15.72 5.07
C LEU A 202 -2.30 15.73 6.57
N ILE A 203 -2.81 14.63 7.14
CA ILE A 203 -3.00 14.51 8.59
C ILE A 203 -1.66 14.55 9.34
N ASN A 204 -0.63 13.84 8.87
CA ASN A 204 0.69 13.88 9.51
C ASN A 204 1.32 15.28 9.47
N TYR A 205 1.13 16.01 8.37
CA TYR A 205 1.57 17.40 8.24
C TYR A 205 0.77 18.33 9.18
N VAL A 206 -0.56 18.19 9.23
CA VAL A 206 -1.43 18.97 10.13
C VAL A 206 -1.06 18.73 11.60
N ASP A 207 -0.89 17.47 12.03
CA ASP A 207 -0.46 17.13 13.39
C ASP A 207 0.86 17.82 13.75
N TRP A 208 1.82 17.77 12.83
CA TRP A 208 3.12 18.40 13.03
C TRP A 208 3.06 19.93 13.11
N CYS A 209 2.31 20.57 12.22
CA CYS A 209 2.07 22.01 12.26
C CYS A 209 1.31 22.42 13.52
N PHE A 210 0.32 21.64 13.95
CA PHE A 210 -0.45 21.87 15.16
C PHE A 210 0.45 21.88 16.41
N LYS A 211 1.34 20.89 16.55
CA LYS A 211 2.33 20.83 17.64
C LYS A 211 3.30 22.00 17.65
N LYS A 212 3.66 22.50 16.47
CA LYS A 212 4.48 23.71 16.31
C LYS A 212 3.71 25.03 16.49
N LYS A 213 2.39 24.97 16.71
CA LYS A 213 1.48 26.13 16.77
C LYS A 213 1.43 26.93 15.46
N GLU A 214 1.79 26.30 14.34
CA GLU A 214 1.75 26.88 13.00
C GLU A 214 0.37 26.68 12.35
N PHE A 215 -0.70 27.05 13.07
CA PHE A 215 -2.07 26.69 12.71
C PHE A 215 -2.52 27.22 11.34
N LYS A 216 -1.94 28.33 10.88
CA LYS A 216 -2.22 28.91 9.57
C LYS A 216 -1.86 27.95 8.42
N LEU A 217 -0.87 27.08 8.62
CA LEU A 217 -0.42 26.12 7.61
C LEU A 217 -1.36 24.92 7.47
N CYS A 218 -2.18 24.64 8.49
CA CYS A 218 -3.08 23.48 8.48
C CYS A 218 -4.27 23.66 7.51
N LYS A 219 -4.67 24.90 7.22
CA LYS A 219 -5.93 25.21 6.53
C LYS A 219 -6.09 24.49 5.19
N GLU A 220 -5.15 24.66 4.27
CA GLU A 220 -5.25 24.06 2.93
C GLU A 220 -5.34 22.52 2.99
N SER A 221 -4.62 21.91 3.93
CA SER A 221 -4.64 20.45 4.13
C SER A 221 -5.98 19.97 4.70
N LEU A 222 -6.53 20.67 5.68
CA LEU A 222 -7.83 20.36 6.28
C LEU A 222 -8.97 20.56 5.28
N ASP A 223 -8.94 21.64 4.50
CA ASP A 223 -9.92 21.91 3.45
C ASP A 223 -9.91 20.83 2.37
N TYR A 224 -8.72 20.31 2.01
CA TYR A 224 -8.60 19.19 1.09
C TYR A 224 -9.17 17.89 1.68
N ILE A 225 -8.86 17.56 2.93
CA ILE A 225 -9.38 16.35 3.61
C ILE A 225 -10.91 16.36 3.68
N LYS A 226 -11.53 17.53 3.90
CA LYS A 226 -13.00 17.67 3.91
C LYS A 226 -13.64 17.33 2.56
N GLN A 227 -12.95 17.60 1.46
CA GLN A 227 -13.45 17.37 0.10
C GLN A 227 -13.25 15.93 -0.40
N LEU A 228 -12.45 15.12 0.30
CA LEU A 228 -12.27 13.71 -0.04
C LEU A 228 -13.60 12.94 0.06
N PRO A 229 -13.79 11.86 -0.73
CA PRO A 229 -14.99 11.02 -0.67
C PRO A 229 -15.28 10.47 0.73
N ASP A 230 -16.54 10.14 1.00
CA ASP A 230 -17.00 9.51 2.25
C ASP A 230 -16.81 7.97 2.24
N ASP A 231 -15.71 7.51 1.65
CA ASP A 231 -15.33 6.11 1.64
C ASP A 231 -14.86 5.68 3.05
N ILE A 232 -15.16 4.42 3.42
CA ILE A 232 -14.86 3.91 4.76
C ILE A 232 -13.35 3.93 5.07
N GLU A 233 -12.51 3.72 4.06
CA GLU A 233 -11.05 3.79 4.15
C GLU A 233 -10.53 5.19 4.51
N LEU A 234 -11.33 6.23 4.28
CA LEU A 234 -11.01 7.64 4.54
C LEU A 234 -11.64 8.17 5.84
N ALA A 235 -12.53 7.41 6.48
CA ALA A 235 -13.25 7.85 7.67
C ALA A 235 -12.29 8.30 8.79
N PHE A 236 -11.23 7.53 9.06
CA PHE A 236 -10.30 7.83 10.16
C PHE A 236 -9.49 9.12 9.92
N PRO A 237 -8.84 9.33 8.76
CA PRO A 237 -8.26 10.63 8.42
C PRO A 237 -9.26 11.79 8.52
N LYS A 238 -10.51 11.64 8.06
CA LYS A 238 -11.53 12.70 8.15
C LYS A 238 -11.91 13.03 9.59
N ILE A 239 -12.03 12.02 10.46
CA ILE A 239 -12.27 12.21 11.91
C ILE A 239 -11.11 12.98 12.56
N LEU A 240 -9.87 12.65 12.21
CA LEU A 240 -8.69 13.38 12.69
C LEU A 240 -8.67 14.82 12.15
N GLY A 241 -9.04 15.02 10.89
CA GLY A 241 -9.19 16.33 10.29
C GLY A 241 -10.20 17.19 11.04
N LEU A 242 -11.36 16.62 11.38
CA LEU A 242 -12.37 17.28 12.22
C LEU A 242 -11.81 17.68 13.59
N TYR A 243 -11.10 16.78 14.26
CA TYR A 243 -10.46 17.10 15.55
C TYR A 243 -9.54 18.33 15.45
N PHE A 244 -8.62 18.32 14.48
CA PHE A 244 -7.66 19.41 14.33
C PHE A 244 -8.34 20.72 13.95
N ASP A 245 -9.32 20.67 13.05
CA ASP A 245 -10.08 21.84 12.62
C ASP A 245 -10.83 22.48 13.79
N GLU A 246 -11.57 21.70 14.59
CA GLU A 246 -12.29 22.21 15.76
C GLU A 246 -11.33 22.73 16.84
N SER A 247 -10.18 22.07 17.03
CA SER A 247 -9.15 22.49 17.98
C SER A 247 -8.53 23.84 17.60
N ILE A 248 -8.23 24.05 16.32
CA ILE A 248 -7.64 25.29 15.79
C ILE A 248 -8.62 26.47 15.92
N HIS A 249 -9.91 26.24 15.68
CA HIS A 249 -10.94 27.27 15.76
C HIS A 249 -11.45 27.53 17.19
N GLY A 250 -10.89 26.86 18.21
CA GLY A 250 -11.23 27.09 19.60
C GLY A 250 -12.51 26.39 20.07
N ASN A 251 -13.08 25.50 19.26
CA ASN A 251 -14.29 24.74 19.57
C ASN A 251 -13.96 23.52 20.45
N LYS A 252 -13.46 23.79 21.66
CA LYS A 252 -12.90 22.78 22.57
C LYS A 252 -13.86 21.63 22.88
N GLU A 253 -15.14 21.91 23.04
CA GLU A 253 -16.15 20.89 23.36
C GLU A 253 -16.25 19.85 22.23
N LYS A 254 -16.34 20.30 20.98
CA LYS A 254 -16.41 19.39 19.82
C LYS A 254 -15.14 18.59 19.64
N ALA A 255 -13.98 19.22 19.79
CA ALA A 255 -12.70 18.52 19.74
C ALA A 255 -12.60 17.43 20.81
N GLU A 256 -13.08 17.71 22.03
CA GLU A 256 -13.08 16.74 23.13
C GLU A 256 -14.06 15.58 22.90
N VAL A 257 -15.21 15.84 22.27
CA VAL A 257 -16.13 14.76 21.84
C VAL A 257 -15.43 13.82 20.87
N VAL A 258 -14.73 14.34 19.86
CA VAL A 258 -13.97 13.51 18.90
C VAL A 258 -12.90 12.69 19.62
N LYS A 259 -12.14 13.31 20.53
CA LYS A 259 -11.14 12.59 21.35
C LYS A 259 -11.77 11.46 22.16
N LYS A 260 -12.91 11.72 22.81
CA LYS A 260 -13.61 10.73 23.63
C LYS A 260 -14.04 9.53 22.80
N VAL A 261 -14.65 9.76 21.64
CA VAL A 261 -15.05 8.68 20.72
C VAL A 261 -13.84 7.85 20.30
N LEU A 262 -12.73 8.47 19.91
CA LEU A 262 -11.50 7.76 19.57
C LEU A 262 -10.96 6.94 20.75
N TYR A 263 -10.97 7.51 21.95
CA TYR A 263 -10.49 6.84 23.17
C TYR A 263 -11.33 5.59 23.50
N GLU A 264 -12.66 5.73 23.50
CA GLU A 264 -13.60 4.66 23.81
C GLU A 264 -13.61 3.57 22.72
N SER A 265 -13.31 3.94 21.47
CA SER A 265 -13.18 3.02 20.34
C SER A 265 -11.84 2.25 20.31
N GLY A 266 -10.96 2.44 21.30
CA GLY A 266 -9.71 1.69 21.45
C GLY A 266 -8.44 2.42 21.00
N TYR A 267 -8.53 3.65 20.49
CA TYR A 267 -7.36 4.42 20.02
C TYR A 267 -6.63 5.20 21.14
N LYS A 268 -6.57 4.63 22.35
CA LYS A 268 -6.05 5.31 23.56
C LYS A 268 -4.62 5.83 23.40
N VAL A 269 -3.74 5.05 22.76
CA VAL A 269 -2.34 5.43 22.52
C VAL A 269 -2.25 6.66 21.62
N MET A 270 -3.09 6.72 20.58
CA MET A 270 -3.13 7.87 19.68
C MET A 270 -3.65 9.11 20.38
N VAL A 271 -4.76 9.01 21.12
CA VAL A 271 -5.34 10.16 21.86
C VAL A 271 -4.31 10.76 22.82
N LYS A 272 -3.55 9.94 23.55
CA LYS A 272 -2.44 10.41 24.42
C LYS A 272 -1.32 11.14 23.65
N ARG A 273 -1.11 10.82 22.37
CA ARG A 273 -0.11 11.50 21.52
C ARG A 273 -0.62 12.83 20.97
N MET A 274 -1.93 13.01 20.89
CA MET A 274 -2.57 14.28 20.47
C MET A 274 -2.53 15.34 21.59
N GLU A 275 -2.31 14.93 22.84
CA GLU A 275 -2.25 15.79 24.03
C GLU A 275 -0.85 16.36 24.32
N LYS A 276 0.18 15.93 23.58
CA LYS A 276 1.57 16.38 23.70
C LYS A 276 1.90 17.42 22.64
#